data_AF-A0A928KT73-F1
#
_entry.id   AF-A0A928KT73-F1
#
_cell.length_a   1.000
_cell.length_b   1.000
_cell.length_c   1.000
_cell.angle_alpha   90.00
_cell.angle_beta   90.00
_cell.angle_gamma   90.00
#
_symmetry.space_group_name_H-M   'P 1'
#
loop_
_entity.id
_entity.type
_entity.pdbx_description
1 polymer ?
#
loop_
_entity_poly.entity_id
_entity_poly.type
_entity_poly.pdbx_seq_one_letter_code
_entity_poly.pdbx_strand_id
1 'polypeptide(L)'
;MIDDAINVRVRNAEVLNCLIDVEKVPFNNGCYTVDITFFFRVNLDVFTRSGTNPVGISGLSVFSKKCVLYGSEGSVKVFSSEFTADANDDQLLSTSTNPRAKVQVAEPVALDAKLCRTCECSFCAGDINITLPRSIRCAFNDSLPANLFARQCEKSVAVTLGIFTIVQLERDVQMLIPAYDFCIPKKECNCNTDDPCDAFRKICFPVDEFFPPNQDNINS
;
A
#
# COMPACT_ATOMS: atom_id res chain seq x y z
N MET A 1 -24.38 21.39 -17.03
CA MET A 1 -24.52 21.14 -15.57
C MET A 1 -23.29 21.58 -14.79
N ILE A 2 -22.10 20.99 -14.99
CA ILE A 2 -20.86 21.55 -14.40
C ILE A 2 -20.55 22.91 -15.02
N ASP A 3 -20.81 23.09 -16.32
CA ASP A 3 -20.62 24.37 -17.02
C ASP A 3 -21.49 25.51 -16.43
N ASP A 4 -22.67 25.18 -15.90
CA ASP A 4 -23.60 26.13 -15.27
C ASP A 4 -23.32 26.34 -13.76
N ALA A 5 -22.31 25.65 -13.21
CA ALA A 5 -22.01 25.72 -11.79
C ALA A 5 -21.40 27.08 -11.40
N ILE A 6 -21.84 27.58 -10.25
CA ILE A 6 -21.36 28.78 -9.56
C ILE A 6 -20.49 28.39 -8.36
N ASN A 7 -20.83 27.30 -7.68
CA ASN A 7 -20.08 26.80 -6.53
C ASN A 7 -20.14 25.27 -6.47
N VAL A 8 -19.16 24.66 -5.82
CA VAL A 8 -19.06 23.22 -5.57
C VAL A 8 -18.59 22.96 -4.16
N ARG A 9 -19.09 21.89 -3.54
CA ARG A 9 -18.64 21.42 -2.22
C ARG A 9 -18.44 19.92 -2.26
N VAL A 10 -17.36 19.44 -1.65
CA VAL A 10 -17.16 18.00 -1.46
C VAL A 10 -17.98 17.53 -0.27
N ARG A 11 -18.71 16.44 -0.44
CA ARG A 11 -19.41 15.75 0.65
C ARG A 11 -18.51 14.72 1.31
N ASN A 12 -17.93 13.83 0.50
CA ASN A 12 -16.94 12.85 0.94
C ASN A 12 -16.13 12.36 -0.26
N ALA A 13 -15.07 11.61 0.04
CA ALA A 13 -14.27 10.88 -0.93
C ALA A 13 -14.01 9.47 -0.41
N GLU A 14 -14.02 8.48 -1.30
CA GLU A 14 -13.83 7.07 -0.98
C GLU A 14 -12.79 6.46 -1.92
N VAL A 15 -12.00 5.50 -1.42
CA VAL A 15 -11.08 4.71 -2.26
C VAL A 15 -11.87 3.55 -2.85
N LEU A 16 -11.97 3.47 -4.17
CA LEU A 16 -12.65 2.36 -4.85
C LEU A 16 -11.73 1.17 -5.06
N ASN A 17 -10.52 1.42 -5.51
CA ASN A 17 -9.51 0.38 -5.77
C ASN A 17 -8.11 1.00 -5.85
N CYS A 18 -7.09 0.16 -5.75
CA CYS A 18 -5.74 0.48 -6.19
C CYS A 18 -5.20 -0.61 -7.13
N LEU A 19 -4.54 -0.19 -8.21
CA LEU A 19 -3.71 -1.07 -9.01
C LEU A 19 -2.28 -0.95 -8.51
N ILE A 20 -1.61 -2.09 -8.33
CA ILE A 20 -0.24 -2.15 -7.83
C ILE A 20 0.56 -2.99 -8.82
N ASP A 21 1.68 -2.46 -9.26
CA ASP A 21 2.66 -3.15 -10.07
C ASP A 21 4.04 -3.12 -9.39
N VAL A 22 4.78 -4.22 -9.49
CA VAL A 22 6.06 -4.41 -8.79
C VAL A 22 7.12 -4.88 -9.77
N GLU A 23 8.09 -4.02 -10.01
CA GLU A 23 9.19 -4.26 -10.94
C GLU A 23 10.54 -4.23 -10.23
N LYS A 24 11.46 -5.12 -10.61
CA LYS A 24 12.82 -5.11 -10.07
C LYS A 24 13.61 -3.93 -10.64
N VAL A 25 14.33 -3.20 -9.78
CA VAL A 25 15.20 -2.11 -10.23
C VAL A 25 16.49 -2.69 -10.84
N PRO A 26 16.85 -2.32 -12.09
CA PRO A 26 18.12 -2.76 -12.68
C PRO A 26 19.31 -2.30 -11.84
N PHE A 27 20.33 -3.17 -11.70
CA PHE A 27 21.60 -2.88 -11.01
C PHE A 27 21.52 -2.55 -9.52
N ASN A 28 20.32 -2.56 -8.91
CA ASN A 28 20.15 -2.37 -7.47
C ASN A 28 19.52 -3.62 -6.85
N ASN A 29 20.37 -4.53 -6.39
CA ASN A 29 19.92 -5.82 -5.89
C ASN A 29 18.99 -5.67 -4.69
N GLY A 30 17.90 -6.42 -4.74
CA GLY A 30 16.85 -6.41 -3.73
C GLY A 30 15.96 -5.17 -3.68
N CYS A 31 16.18 -4.17 -4.54
CA CYS A 31 15.29 -3.02 -4.65
C CYS A 31 14.23 -3.23 -5.75
N TYR A 32 13.01 -2.79 -5.47
CA TYR A 32 11.86 -2.90 -6.35
C TYR A 32 11.13 -1.56 -6.45
N THR A 33 10.71 -1.21 -7.65
CA THR A 33 9.76 -0.13 -7.90
C THR A 33 8.37 -0.65 -7.66
N VAL A 34 7.59 0.08 -6.87
CA VAL A 34 6.17 -0.17 -6.65
C VAL A 34 5.39 0.99 -7.26
N ASP A 35 4.70 0.68 -8.35
CA ASP A 35 3.83 1.59 -9.08
C ASP A 35 2.38 1.41 -8.63
N ILE A 36 1.81 2.44 -8.01
CA ILE A 36 0.49 2.38 -7.40
C ILE A 36 -0.42 3.40 -8.08
N THR A 37 -1.57 2.96 -8.58
CA THR A 37 -2.61 3.84 -9.13
C THR A 37 -3.88 3.72 -8.30
N PHE A 38 -4.25 4.80 -7.60
CA PHE A 38 -5.44 4.89 -6.78
C PHE A 38 -6.62 5.44 -7.58
N PHE A 39 -7.80 4.87 -7.35
CA PHE A 39 -9.06 5.32 -7.92
C PHE A 39 -9.96 5.80 -6.79
N PHE A 40 -10.32 7.07 -6.81
CA PHE A 40 -11.18 7.68 -5.81
C PHE A 40 -12.52 8.05 -6.42
N ARG A 41 -13.59 7.78 -5.68
CA ARG A 41 -14.88 8.38 -5.97
C ARG A 41 -15.09 9.58 -5.06
N VAL A 42 -15.42 10.70 -5.67
CA VAL A 42 -15.61 11.97 -4.98
C VAL A 42 -17.06 12.40 -5.17
N ASN A 43 -17.80 12.51 -4.07
CA ASN A 43 -19.17 12.97 -4.11
C ASN A 43 -19.22 14.47 -3.86
N LEU A 44 -19.83 15.20 -4.77
CA LEU A 44 -19.87 16.66 -4.79
C LEU A 44 -21.33 17.14 -4.76
N ASP A 45 -21.54 18.29 -4.15
CA ASP A 45 -22.75 19.09 -4.29
C ASP A 45 -22.46 20.28 -5.20
N VAL A 46 -23.21 20.38 -6.30
CA VAL A 46 -23.05 21.42 -7.31
C VAL A 46 -24.18 22.44 -7.19
N PHE A 47 -23.81 23.71 -7.10
CA PHE A 47 -24.73 24.84 -7.00
C PHE A 47 -24.74 25.61 -8.32
N THR A 48 -25.84 25.57 -9.06
CA THR A 48 -25.98 26.21 -10.38
C THR A 48 -26.72 27.56 -10.33
N ARG A 49 -27.58 27.78 -9.33
CA ARG A 49 -28.31 29.05 -9.16
C ARG A 49 -28.47 29.40 -7.68
N SER A 50 -28.56 30.69 -7.39
CA SER A 50 -28.89 31.16 -6.04
C SER A 50 -30.32 30.76 -5.69
N GLY A 51 -30.51 30.11 -4.53
CA GLY A 51 -31.83 29.73 -4.00
C GLY A 51 -32.38 28.38 -4.46
N THR A 52 -31.65 27.60 -5.25
CA THR A 52 -32.03 26.22 -5.63
C THR A 52 -31.26 25.19 -4.81
N ASN A 53 -31.88 24.03 -4.57
CA ASN A 53 -31.20 22.92 -3.89
C ASN A 53 -29.97 22.46 -4.70
N PRO A 54 -28.86 22.10 -4.02
CA PRO A 54 -27.69 21.57 -4.70
C PRO A 54 -27.99 20.24 -5.38
N VAL A 55 -27.32 19.99 -6.50
CA VAL A 55 -27.38 18.71 -7.20
C VAL A 55 -26.17 17.87 -6.81
N GLY A 56 -26.44 16.70 -6.24
CA GLY A 56 -25.41 15.74 -5.88
C GLY A 56 -24.88 15.00 -7.11
N ILE A 57 -23.56 15.02 -7.31
CA ILE A 57 -22.88 14.22 -8.34
C ILE A 57 -21.76 13.37 -7.75
N SER A 58 -21.34 12.35 -8.48
CA SER A 58 -20.14 11.57 -8.20
C SER A 58 -19.16 11.75 -9.35
N GLY A 59 -17.91 12.08 -9.04
CA GLY A 59 -16.80 12.13 -9.98
C GLY A 59 -15.76 11.05 -9.68
N LEU A 60 -14.99 10.66 -10.70
CA LEU A 60 -13.81 9.82 -10.55
C LEU A 60 -12.56 10.70 -10.52
N SER A 61 -11.69 10.47 -9.54
CA SER A 61 -10.35 11.05 -9.47
C SER A 61 -9.32 9.93 -9.44
N VAL A 62 -8.20 10.10 -10.16
CA VAL A 62 -7.15 9.09 -10.28
C VAL A 62 -5.82 9.72 -9.92
N PHE A 63 -5.02 9.01 -9.12
CA PHE A 63 -3.69 9.46 -8.71
C PHE A 63 -2.71 8.30 -8.74
N SER A 64 -1.54 8.51 -9.33
CA SER A 64 -0.47 7.52 -9.38
C SER A 64 0.71 7.93 -8.51
N LYS A 65 1.24 6.98 -7.74
CA LYS A 65 2.40 7.12 -6.86
C LYS A 65 3.42 6.02 -7.21
N LYS A 66 4.64 6.43 -7.52
CA LYS A 66 5.81 5.56 -7.70
C LYS A 66 6.70 5.65 -6.47
N CYS A 67 7.10 4.51 -5.92
CA CYS A 67 8.10 4.45 -4.84
C CYS A 67 9.07 3.29 -5.04
N VAL A 68 10.23 3.36 -4.40
CA VAL A 68 11.23 2.30 -4.42
C VAL A 68 11.40 1.76 -3.02
N LEU A 69 11.30 0.44 -2.86
CA LEU A 69 11.39 -0.25 -1.59
C LEU A 69 12.39 -1.40 -1.70
N TYR A 70 13.11 -1.68 -0.62
CA TYR A 70 13.95 -2.86 -0.51
C TYR A 70 13.09 -4.06 -0.10
N GLY A 71 13.08 -5.10 -0.92
CA GLY A 71 12.29 -6.32 -0.75
C GLY A 71 13.15 -7.58 -0.66
N SER A 72 14.40 -7.44 -0.23
CA SER A 72 15.42 -8.50 -0.15
C SER A 72 15.93 -9.00 -1.51
N GLU A 73 17.11 -9.61 -1.50
CA GLU A 73 17.70 -10.29 -2.64
C GLU A 73 17.10 -11.69 -2.78
N GLY A 74 16.28 -11.91 -3.80
CA GLY A 74 15.79 -13.23 -4.17
C GLY A 74 16.22 -13.58 -5.57
N SER A 75 17.07 -14.60 -5.68
CA SER A 75 17.59 -15.14 -6.94
C SER A 75 17.25 -16.63 -7.05
N VAL A 76 16.07 -17.01 -6.56
CA VAL A 76 15.62 -18.41 -6.51
C VAL A 76 14.36 -18.55 -7.36
N LYS A 77 14.20 -19.70 -8.03
CA LYS A 77 12.97 -20.09 -8.72
C LYS A 77 12.17 -20.99 -7.79
N VAL A 78 10.90 -20.66 -7.57
CA VAL A 78 9.99 -21.46 -6.73
C VAL A 78 9.13 -22.34 -7.65
N PHE A 79 9.01 -23.61 -7.29
CA PHE A 79 8.12 -24.57 -7.93
C PHE A 79 7.12 -25.05 -6.86
N SER A 80 5.84 -25.08 -7.19
CA SER A 80 4.75 -25.49 -6.27
C SER A 80 3.98 -26.67 -6.85
N SER A 81 3.54 -27.58 -5.99
CA SER A 81 2.66 -28.71 -6.35
C SER A 81 1.18 -28.41 -6.09
N GLU A 82 0.81 -27.14 -5.95
CA GLU A 82 -0.54 -26.70 -5.64
C GLU A 82 -1.46 -26.86 -6.87
N PHE A 83 -2.57 -27.60 -6.68
CA PHE A 83 -3.56 -27.90 -7.72
C PHE A 83 -4.60 -26.78 -7.81
N THR A 84 -4.76 -26.15 -8.98
CA THR A 84 -5.78 -25.12 -9.23
C THR A 84 -6.90 -25.71 -10.10
N ALA A 85 -8.10 -25.85 -9.55
CA ALA A 85 -9.19 -26.64 -10.14
C ALA A 85 -9.77 -26.14 -11.48
N ASP A 86 -9.32 -24.99 -12.01
CA ASP A 86 -9.90 -24.34 -13.21
C ASP A 86 -8.86 -23.84 -14.22
N ALA A 87 -7.59 -24.24 -14.09
CA ALA A 87 -6.58 -24.04 -15.13
C ALA A 87 -6.19 -25.41 -15.70
N ASN A 88 -5.88 -25.48 -17.00
CA ASN A 88 -5.16 -26.66 -17.52
C ASN A 88 -3.95 -26.92 -16.61
N ASP A 89 -3.62 -28.19 -16.41
CA ASP A 89 -2.57 -28.71 -15.51
C ASP A 89 -1.14 -28.32 -15.99
N ASP A 90 -0.96 -27.04 -16.33
CA ASP A 90 0.32 -26.39 -16.54
C ASP A 90 0.92 -26.20 -15.14
N GLN A 91 1.79 -27.12 -14.74
CA GLN A 91 2.66 -26.94 -13.59
C GLN A 91 3.24 -25.52 -13.65
N LEU A 92 2.80 -24.66 -12.73
CA LEU A 92 3.00 -23.20 -12.74
C LEU A 92 4.35 -22.83 -13.36
N LEU A 93 4.31 -22.12 -14.50
CA LEU A 93 5.46 -21.41 -15.07
C LEU A 93 6.21 -20.72 -13.92
N SER A 94 7.53 -20.87 -13.86
CA SER A 94 8.35 -20.38 -12.73
C SER A 94 7.88 -19.00 -12.26
N THR A 95 7.15 -18.96 -11.14
CA THR A 95 6.58 -17.72 -10.64
C THR A 95 7.74 -16.81 -10.28
N SER A 96 7.77 -15.61 -10.87
CA SER A 96 8.71 -14.58 -10.49
C SER A 96 8.68 -14.41 -8.98
N THR A 97 9.83 -14.52 -8.32
CA THR A 97 9.91 -14.42 -6.85
C THR A 97 9.85 -12.98 -6.35
N ASN A 98 9.33 -12.05 -7.15
CA ASN A 98 9.14 -10.66 -6.72
C ASN A 98 8.42 -10.63 -5.37
N PRO A 99 8.86 -9.76 -4.44
CA PRO A 99 8.16 -9.59 -3.18
C PRO A 99 6.72 -9.13 -3.45
N ARG A 100 5.80 -9.58 -2.62
CA ARG A 100 4.41 -9.15 -2.65
C ARG A 100 4.31 -7.74 -2.08
N ALA A 101 3.77 -6.81 -2.85
CA ALA A 101 3.42 -5.49 -2.34
C ALA A 101 2.07 -5.51 -1.62
N LYS A 102 2.02 -4.91 -0.43
CA LYS A 102 0.79 -4.59 0.29
C LYS A 102 0.67 -3.08 0.43
N VAL A 103 -0.48 -2.55 0.06
CA VAL A 103 -0.80 -1.13 0.21
C VAL A 103 -2.00 -1.02 1.14
N GLN A 104 -1.82 -0.30 2.24
CA GLN A 104 -2.90 0.06 3.16
C GLN A 104 -3.21 1.54 2.95
N VAL A 105 -4.49 1.87 2.80
CA VAL A 105 -4.96 3.23 2.51
C VAL A 105 -6.08 3.56 3.48
N ALA A 106 -5.98 4.70 4.16
CA ALA A 106 -7.09 5.23 4.95
C ALA A 106 -8.09 5.98 4.04
N GLU A 107 -9.31 6.20 4.53
CA GLU A 107 -10.27 7.04 3.80
C GLU A 107 -9.68 8.44 3.52
N PRO A 108 -9.77 8.93 2.28
CA PRO A 108 -9.16 10.20 1.90
C PRO A 108 -9.93 11.38 2.51
N VAL A 109 -9.18 12.41 2.89
CA VAL A 109 -9.75 13.64 3.45
C VAL A 109 -9.91 14.66 2.34
N ALA A 110 -11.13 15.15 2.12
CA ALA A 110 -11.38 16.25 1.19
C ALA A 110 -10.87 17.56 1.79
N LEU A 111 -9.87 18.18 1.13
CA LEU A 111 -9.23 19.41 1.61
C LEU A 111 -9.78 20.65 0.90
N ASP A 112 -10.03 20.55 -0.40
CA ASP A 112 -10.49 21.68 -1.21
C ASP A 112 -11.23 21.20 -2.47
N ALA A 113 -12.14 22.02 -2.98
CA ALA A 113 -12.76 21.83 -4.29
C ALA A 113 -13.00 23.17 -4.96
N LYS A 114 -12.58 23.26 -6.22
CA LYS A 114 -12.63 24.50 -7.00
C LYS A 114 -13.21 24.22 -8.38
N LEU A 115 -14.04 25.15 -8.85
CA LEU A 115 -14.44 25.21 -10.24
C LEU A 115 -13.30 25.81 -11.05
N CYS A 116 -12.86 25.08 -12.06
CA CYS A 116 -11.81 25.48 -12.98
C CYS A 116 -12.38 25.57 -14.39
N ARG A 117 -11.81 26.46 -15.21
CA ARG A 117 -12.05 26.44 -16.65
C ARG A 117 -11.09 25.45 -17.28
N THR A 118 -11.58 24.61 -18.19
CA THR A 118 -10.73 23.66 -18.89
C THR A 118 -9.84 24.45 -19.85
N CYS A 119 -8.53 24.36 -19.65
CA CYS A 119 -7.51 24.96 -20.52
C CYS A 119 -7.28 24.06 -21.73
N GLU A 120 -7.19 24.62 -22.93
CA GLU A 120 -6.83 23.89 -24.17
C GLU A 120 -5.36 23.42 -24.20
N CYS A 121 -4.59 23.71 -23.15
CA CYS A 121 -3.23 23.21 -23.02
C CYS A 121 -3.23 21.69 -22.77
N SER A 122 -2.36 20.96 -23.47
CA SER A 122 -2.16 19.51 -23.33
C SER A 122 -1.80 19.05 -21.91
N PHE A 123 -1.46 19.99 -21.01
CA PHE A 123 -1.18 19.73 -19.60
C PHE A 123 -2.45 19.73 -18.72
N CYS A 124 -3.53 20.38 -19.16
CA CYS A 124 -4.81 20.46 -18.44
C CYS A 124 -5.88 19.52 -19.01
N ALA A 125 -5.81 19.22 -20.31
CA ALA A 125 -6.46 18.05 -20.87
C ALA A 125 -5.57 16.86 -20.54
N GLY A 126 -5.73 16.27 -19.36
CA GLY A 126 -4.93 15.13 -18.94
C GLY A 126 -4.98 14.03 -20.00
N ASP A 127 -3.89 13.88 -20.76
CA ASP A 127 -3.62 12.76 -21.67
C ASP A 127 -3.37 11.46 -20.87
N ILE A 128 -4.25 11.21 -19.91
CA ILE A 128 -4.30 10.02 -19.11
C ILE A 128 -5.21 9.07 -19.87
N ASN A 129 -4.64 8.39 -20.87
CA ASN A 129 -5.22 7.19 -21.48
C ASN A 129 -5.13 6.03 -20.48
N ILE A 130 -5.83 6.15 -19.35
CA ILE A 130 -6.00 5.04 -18.41
C ILE A 130 -7.20 4.22 -18.85
N THR A 131 -6.94 2.97 -19.22
CA THR A 131 -7.99 1.96 -19.37
C THR A 131 -8.57 1.63 -18.01
N LEU A 132 -9.81 2.05 -17.76
CA LEU A 132 -10.46 1.78 -16.49
C LEU A 132 -10.72 0.28 -16.28
N PRO A 133 -10.35 -0.28 -15.11
CA PRO A 133 -10.79 -1.61 -14.71
C PRO A 133 -12.31 -1.72 -14.68
N ARG A 134 -12.84 -2.91 -14.98
CA ARG A 134 -14.29 -3.18 -14.94
C ARG A 134 -14.91 -2.86 -13.58
N SER A 135 -14.21 -3.19 -12.49
CA SER A 135 -14.69 -2.90 -11.12
C SER A 135 -14.93 -1.41 -10.87
N ILE A 136 -14.04 -0.55 -11.38
CA ILE A 136 -14.21 0.91 -11.29
C ILE A 136 -15.40 1.35 -12.13
N ARG A 137 -15.57 0.80 -13.34
CA ARG A 137 -16.68 1.16 -14.21
C ARG A 137 -18.04 0.77 -13.61
N CYS A 138 -18.14 -0.43 -13.05
CA CYS A 138 -19.33 -0.91 -12.36
C CYS A 138 -19.66 -0.06 -11.11
N ALA A 139 -18.66 0.45 -10.39
CA ALA A 139 -18.88 1.35 -9.25
C ALA A 139 -19.59 2.67 -9.62
N PHE A 140 -19.57 3.05 -10.90
CA PHE A 140 -20.31 4.18 -11.46
C PHE A 140 -21.49 3.74 -12.35
N ASN A 141 -21.99 2.51 -12.20
CA ASN A 141 -23.09 1.96 -13.02
C ASN A 141 -22.85 2.08 -14.53
N ASP A 142 -21.59 1.92 -14.97
CA ASP A 142 -21.19 2.07 -16.37
C ASP A 142 -21.50 3.45 -17.00
N SER A 143 -21.75 4.48 -16.18
CA SER A 143 -22.03 5.84 -16.65
C SER A 143 -20.77 6.61 -17.08
N LEU A 144 -19.58 6.06 -16.80
CA LEU A 144 -18.31 6.67 -17.17
C LEU A 144 -18.01 6.39 -18.65
N PRO A 145 -17.66 7.41 -19.45
CA PRO A 145 -17.27 7.21 -20.85
C PRO A 145 -15.99 6.39 -20.94
N ALA A 146 -15.82 5.65 -22.05
CA ALA A 146 -14.63 4.84 -22.30
C ALA A 146 -13.34 5.69 -22.30
N ASN A 147 -13.44 6.93 -22.78
CA ASN A 147 -12.41 7.95 -22.68
C ASN A 147 -12.87 9.03 -21.69
N LEU A 148 -12.35 8.98 -20.47
CA LEU A 148 -12.76 9.88 -19.36
C LEU A 148 -12.57 11.37 -19.67
N PHE A 149 -11.62 11.71 -20.53
CA PHE A 149 -11.22 13.08 -20.83
C PHE A 149 -11.54 13.53 -22.27
N ALA A 150 -12.27 12.72 -23.05
CA ALA A 150 -12.62 13.07 -24.43
C ALA A 150 -13.71 14.17 -24.54
N ARG A 151 -14.29 14.59 -23.43
CA ARG A 151 -15.37 15.58 -23.42
C ARG A 151 -14.78 16.98 -23.25
N GLN A 152 -14.93 17.81 -24.27
CA GLN A 152 -14.69 19.25 -24.17
C GLN A 152 -15.78 19.86 -23.25
N CYS A 153 -15.50 19.92 -21.95
CA CYS A 153 -16.29 20.70 -20.99
C CYS A 153 -15.63 22.06 -20.80
N GLU A 154 -16.42 23.13 -20.71
CA GLU A 154 -15.89 24.48 -20.47
C GLU A 154 -15.41 24.62 -19.02
N LYS A 155 -16.09 23.95 -18.08
CA LYS A 155 -15.70 23.89 -16.68
C LYS A 155 -15.46 22.46 -16.20
N SER A 156 -14.50 22.34 -15.29
CA SER A 156 -14.17 21.11 -14.57
C SER A 156 -14.09 21.40 -13.06
N VAL A 157 -14.16 20.35 -12.24
CA VAL A 157 -13.98 20.46 -10.80
C VAL A 157 -12.61 19.90 -10.45
N ALA A 158 -11.73 20.74 -9.93
CA ALA A 158 -10.49 20.32 -9.31
C ALA A 158 -10.73 20.05 -7.83
N VAL A 159 -10.25 18.91 -7.35
CA VAL A 159 -10.37 18.50 -5.94
C VAL A 159 -8.98 18.26 -5.37
N THR A 160 -8.77 18.66 -4.13
CA THR A 160 -7.55 18.34 -3.36
C THR A 160 -7.92 17.32 -2.30
N LEU A 161 -7.30 16.13 -2.39
CA LEU A 161 -7.51 15.04 -1.44
C LEU A 161 -6.22 14.81 -0.65
N GLY A 162 -6.35 14.78 0.69
CA GLY A 162 -5.30 14.32 1.58
C GLY A 162 -5.38 12.80 1.71
N ILE A 163 -4.28 12.10 1.44
CA ILE A 163 -4.23 10.63 1.42
C ILE A 163 -3.15 10.15 2.39
N PHE A 164 -3.51 9.19 3.24
CA PHE A 164 -2.55 8.46 4.08
C PHE A 164 -2.40 7.02 3.57
N THR A 165 -1.16 6.62 3.27
CA THR A 165 -0.85 5.30 2.70
C THR A 165 0.37 4.68 3.37
N ILE A 166 0.31 3.36 3.60
CA ILE A 166 1.45 2.53 4.02
C ILE A 166 1.71 1.53 2.90
N VAL A 167 2.94 1.48 2.40
CA VAL A 167 3.36 0.56 1.33
C VAL A 167 4.43 -0.37 1.89
N GLN A 168 4.22 -1.68 1.77
CA GLN A 168 5.10 -2.71 2.31
C GLN A 168 5.45 -3.71 1.21
N LEU A 169 6.70 -4.17 1.20
CA LEU A 169 7.12 -5.34 0.43
C LEU A 169 7.33 -6.51 1.38
N GLU A 170 6.68 -7.62 1.09
CA GLU A 170 6.77 -8.85 1.85
C GLU A 170 7.32 -9.97 0.97
N ARG A 171 8.27 -10.73 1.49
CA ARG A 171 8.78 -11.93 0.86
C ARG A 171 8.87 -13.02 1.92
N ASP A 172 8.43 -14.22 1.56
CA ASP A 172 8.61 -15.38 2.42
C ASP A 172 10.08 -15.77 2.45
N VAL A 173 10.64 -15.89 3.66
CA VAL A 173 12.02 -16.29 3.90
C VAL A 173 12.04 -17.46 4.86
N GLN A 174 12.99 -18.38 4.68
CA GLN A 174 13.25 -19.44 5.65
C GLN A 174 14.10 -18.85 6.78
N MET A 175 13.57 -18.83 8.00
CA MET A 175 14.33 -18.46 9.20
C MET A 175 14.76 -19.71 9.96
N LEU A 176 16.05 -19.82 10.25
CA LEU A 176 16.55 -20.79 11.22
C LEU A 176 16.30 -20.24 12.62
N ILE A 177 15.46 -20.93 13.40
CA ILE A 177 15.23 -20.61 14.81
C ILE A 177 16.22 -21.44 15.62
N PRO A 178 17.19 -20.83 16.32
CA PRO A 178 18.09 -21.57 17.18
C PRO A 178 17.28 -22.12 18.37
N ALA A 179 17.12 -23.44 18.43
CA ALA A 179 16.68 -24.11 19.63
C ALA A 179 17.89 -24.25 20.55
N TYR A 180 18.11 -23.29 21.43
CA TYR A 180 18.99 -23.52 22.57
C TYR A 180 18.29 -24.54 23.46
N ASP A 181 18.96 -25.64 23.78
CA ASP A 181 18.55 -26.46 24.90
C ASP A 181 18.53 -25.53 26.11
N PHE A 182 17.35 -25.31 26.69
CA PHE A 182 17.24 -24.72 28.02
C PHE A 182 18.12 -25.57 28.92
N CYS A 183 19.34 -25.11 29.15
CA CYS A 183 20.22 -25.71 30.12
C CYS A 183 19.50 -25.53 31.45
N ILE A 184 18.89 -26.62 31.93
CA ILE A 184 18.37 -26.71 33.30
C ILE A 184 19.47 -26.14 34.18
N PRO A 185 19.25 -25.02 34.88
CA PRO A 185 20.30 -24.37 35.63
C PRO A 185 20.89 -25.39 36.61
N LYS A 186 22.14 -25.81 36.38
CA LYS A 186 22.87 -26.72 37.28
C LYS A 186 23.33 -26.02 38.56
N LYS A 187 22.75 -24.86 38.88
CA LYS A 187 23.09 -24.12 40.08
C LYS A 187 22.40 -24.84 41.24
N GLU A 188 23.12 -25.79 41.82
CA GLU A 188 22.73 -26.38 43.11
C GLU A 188 22.49 -25.23 44.08
N CYS A 189 21.27 -25.18 44.61
CA CYS A 189 20.84 -24.14 45.53
C CYS A 189 21.62 -24.36 46.84
N ASN A 190 22.62 -23.51 47.11
CA ASN A 190 23.35 -23.56 48.37
C ASN A 190 22.51 -22.82 49.43
N CYS A 191 21.51 -23.51 49.99
CA CYS A 191 20.55 -23.00 50.96
C CYS A 191 21.15 -22.79 52.37
N ASN A 192 22.39 -22.29 52.47
CA ASN A 192 23.07 -22.06 53.76
C ASN A 192 22.99 -20.59 54.22
N THR A 193 22.05 -19.81 53.69
CA THR A 193 21.83 -18.41 54.12
C THR A 193 20.38 -18.21 54.52
N ASP A 194 20.14 -17.80 55.77
CA ASP A 194 18.82 -17.62 56.37
C ASP A 194 17.98 -16.47 55.77
N ASP A 195 18.57 -15.63 54.90
CA ASP A 195 17.87 -14.51 54.25
C ASP A 195 17.73 -14.71 52.73
N PRO A 196 16.51 -14.92 52.20
CA PRO A 196 16.27 -15.09 50.77
C PRO A 196 16.66 -13.87 49.94
N CYS A 197 16.64 -12.66 50.49
CA CYS A 197 17.00 -11.45 49.75
C CYS A 197 18.50 -11.41 49.37
N ASP A 198 19.38 -11.94 50.21
CA ASP A 198 20.82 -11.98 49.95
C ASP A 198 21.22 -13.09 48.96
N ALA A 199 20.44 -14.17 48.88
CA ALA A 199 20.60 -15.20 47.85
C ALA A 199 20.32 -14.64 46.45
N PHE A 200 19.24 -13.86 46.29
CA PHE A 200 18.89 -13.23 45.01
C PHE A 200 19.88 -12.15 44.57
N ARG A 201 20.48 -11.38 45.50
CA ARG A 201 21.50 -10.37 45.18
C ARG A 201 22.81 -10.94 44.64
N LYS A 202 23.15 -12.19 44.98
CA LYS A 202 24.36 -12.88 44.49
C LYS A 202 24.21 -13.49 43.09
N ILE A 203 23.01 -13.46 42.52
CA ILE A 203 22.76 -13.93 41.16
C ILE A 203 22.98 -12.75 40.22
N CYS A 204 24.12 -12.72 39.52
CA CYS A 204 24.31 -11.76 38.44
C CYS A 204 23.31 -12.05 37.32
N PHE A 205 22.53 -11.03 36.95
CA PHE A 205 21.61 -11.13 35.82
C PHE A 205 22.42 -11.31 34.53
N PRO A 206 22.10 -12.28 33.66
CA PRO A 206 22.91 -12.62 32.50
C PRO A 206 22.61 -11.65 31.35
N VAL A 207 23.01 -10.38 31.53
CA VAL A 207 22.75 -9.29 30.58
C VAL A 207 23.26 -9.66 29.18
N ASP A 208 24.43 -10.31 29.10
CA ASP A 208 25.10 -10.66 27.85
C ASP A 208 24.36 -11.71 27.00
N GLU A 209 23.49 -12.54 27.61
CA GLU A 209 22.65 -13.49 26.87
C GLU A 209 21.47 -12.82 26.15
N PHE A 210 21.15 -11.58 26.50
CA PHE A 210 20.09 -10.79 25.85
C PHE A 210 20.60 -9.91 24.72
N PHE A 211 21.91 -9.87 24.47
CA PHE A 211 22.50 -9.12 23.36
C PHE A 211 23.04 -10.08 22.28
N PRO A 212 22.87 -9.75 20.99
CA PRO A 212 23.38 -10.58 19.90
C PRO A 212 24.91 -10.73 20.00
N PRO A 213 25.48 -11.91 19.64
CA PRO A 213 26.89 -12.18 19.82
C PRO A 213 27.76 -11.21 19.00
N ASN A 214 28.79 -10.65 19.65
CA ASN A 214 29.80 -9.83 18.99
C ASN A 214 30.58 -10.70 17.99
N GLN A 215 30.90 -10.12 16.84
CA GLN A 215 31.48 -10.80 15.66
C GLN A 215 32.85 -11.46 15.91
N ASP A 216 33.46 -11.28 17.08
CA ASP A 216 34.83 -11.71 17.37
C ASP A 216 34.97 -13.19 17.79
N ASN A 217 33.87 -13.89 18.09
CA ASN A 217 33.90 -15.29 18.60
C ASN A 217 33.55 -16.37 17.55
N ILE A 218 33.65 -16.08 16.26
CA ILE A 218 33.39 -17.09 15.20
C ILE A 218 34.62 -17.95 14.88
N ASN A 219 35.81 -17.61 15.38
CA ASN A 219 37.05 -18.34 15.08
C ASN A 219 37.82 -18.76 16.34
N SER A 220 37.36 -19.81 17.03
CA SER A 220 38.22 -20.67 17.87
C SER A 220 37.51 -21.98 18.20
#